data_AF-A0A0C2JPN8-F1
#
_entry.id   AF-A0A0C2JPN8-F1
#
_cell.length_a   1.000
_cell.length_b   1.000
_cell.length_c   1.000
_cell.angle_alpha   90.00
_cell.angle_beta   90.00
_cell.angle_gamma   90.00
#
_symmetry.space_group_name_H-M   'P 1'
#
loop_
_entity.id
_entity.type
_entity.pdbx_description
1 polymer ?
#
loop_
_entity_poly.entity_id
_entity_poly.type
_entity_poly.pdbx_seq_one_letter_code
_entity_poly.pdbx_strand_id
1 'polypeptide(L)'
;MLHRLGWLDDTELSIEDLARVTSGVVSDYQHKHLDNLYMLHASKIWSVIISRPCSTFIINTTQRCECAGCVFSIYISSKLKKDFEGSGRFEMTKHTKQMLYIIHLTLDAEIYKHPVFSNEIVYKELHTSIQEFFEKDLFENHTTENQFLLLQLYLKCKITIKGTFSPHDEQVFYLLFDSFATYPSLKLNSVYLFSHVLYQLSVQWNSEELNMPSNLEKIKLFTRELILALSNDFYVNKLQSEQKLLLYEDIKKNHISMITDDHVTYVFIRCKCHLRNQFKYESFEVFGNEEYTLYKKVLAKVVISFYESIFLDIITVEDYLNMLENYSSHLSNIPSYQNIYGNMPGPSSHAQTIHLGRLSIPGILRWFMLMFELKFLFGDINSQFTELYFK
;
A
#
# COMPACT_ATOMS: atom_id res chain seq x y z
N MET A 1 9.51 14.33 -31.05
CA MET A 1 10.32 15.13 -31.99
C MET A 1 11.29 16.02 -31.23
N LEU A 2 10.82 16.92 -30.36
CA LEU A 2 11.66 17.80 -29.53
C LEU A 2 12.81 17.11 -28.78
N HIS A 3 12.55 16.00 -28.09
CA HIS A 3 13.61 15.22 -27.42
C HIS A 3 14.67 14.67 -28.38
N ARG A 4 14.26 14.17 -29.56
CA ARG A 4 15.22 13.65 -30.55
C ARG A 4 16.08 14.77 -31.16
N LEU A 5 15.65 16.02 -31.04
CA LEU A 5 16.37 17.19 -31.52
C LEU A 5 17.27 17.80 -30.43
N GLY A 6 17.28 17.25 -29.21
CA GLY A 6 18.08 17.78 -28.09
C GLY A 6 17.64 19.15 -27.57
N TRP A 7 16.54 19.72 -28.09
CA TRP A 7 16.14 21.11 -27.76
C TRP A 7 15.83 21.32 -26.29
N LEU A 8 15.32 20.28 -25.65
CA LEU A 8 15.05 20.37 -24.23
C LEU A 8 16.37 20.41 -23.44
N ASP A 9 17.48 19.85 -23.94
CA ASP A 9 18.69 19.55 -23.13
C ASP A 9 19.33 20.82 -22.56
N ASP A 10 19.25 21.91 -23.32
CA ASP A 10 19.75 23.23 -22.90
C ASP A 10 18.66 24.13 -22.29
N THR A 11 17.40 23.68 -22.26
CA THR A 11 16.29 24.50 -21.73
C THR A 11 16.12 24.25 -20.24
N GLU A 12 16.38 25.27 -19.43
CA GLU A 12 16.02 25.27 -18.01
C GLU A 12 14.50 25.43 -17.88
N LEU A 13 13.81 24.33 -17.57
CA LEU A 13 12.36 24.35 -17.38
C LEU A 13 12.04 24.67 -15.92
N SER A 14 11.27 25.75 -15.72
CA SER A 14 10.63 26.02 -14.43
C SER A 14 9.67 24.88 -14.10
N ILE A 15 10.05 24.08 -13.11
CA ILE A 15 9.27 22.93 -12.63
C ILE A 15 7.92 23.38 -12.10
N GLU A 16 7.88 24.55 -11.47
CA GLU A 16 6.67 25.14 -10.94
C GLU A 16 5.70 25.53 -12.06
N ASP A 17 6.20 26.12 -13.13
CA ASP A 17 5.38 26.43 -14.31
C ASP A 17 4.89 25.16 -14.99
N LEU A 18 5.74 24.14 -15.11
CA LEU A 18 5.33 22.85 -15.66
C LEU A 18 4.23 22.21 -14.82
N ALA A 19 4.38 22.17 -13.49
CA ALA A 19 3.38 21.63 -12.58
C ALA A 19 2.06 22.42 -12.66
N ARG A 20 2.14 23.75 -12.73
CA ARG A 20 0.97 24.64 -12.87
C ARG A 20 0.23 24.42 -14.20
N VAL A 21 0.95 24.39 -15.32
CA VAL A 21 0.36 24.13 -16.64
C VAL A 21 -0.25 22.73 -16.67
N THR A 22 0.47 21.74 -16.17
CA THR A 22 -0.01 20.35 -16.09
C THR A 22 -1.27 20.23 -15.24
N SER A 23 -1.31 20.91 -14.08
CA SER A 23 -2.52 20.97 -13.24
C SER A 23 -3.73 21.50 -14.02
N GLY A 24 -3.53 22.56 -14.81
CA GLY A 24 -4.58 23.11 -15.68
C GLY A 24 -5.06 22.10 -16.72
N VAL A 25 -4.15 21.42 -17.41
CA VAL A 25 -4.51 20.41 -18.42
C VAL A 25 -5.20 19.19 -17.79
N VAL A 26 -4.75 18.73 -16.61
CA VAL A 26 -5.39 17.62 -15.87
C VAL A 26 -6.80 18.00 -15.47
N SER A 27 -7.00 19.22 -14.96
CA SER A 27 -8.33 19.73 -14.60
C SER A 27 -9.25 19.82 -15.82
N ASP A 28 -8.76 20.34 -16.95
CA ASP A 28 -9.52 20.38 -18.20
C ASP A 28 -9.89 18.97 -18.71
N TYR A 29 -8.95 18.03 -18.61
CA TYR A 29 -9.16 16.63 -18.98
C TYR A 29 -10.27 15.99 -18.13
N GLN A 30 -10.27 16.24 -16.82
CA GLN A 30 -11.29 15.75 -15.89
C GLN A 30 -12.68 16.32 -16.17
N HIS A 31 -12.78 17.61 -16.51
CA HIS A 31 -14.08 18.27 -16.70
C HIS A 31 -14.71 18.03 -18.06
N LYS A 32 -13.90 17.93 -19.11
CA LYS A 32 -14.41 17.95 -20.49
C LYS A 32 -14.31 16.61 -21.20
N HIS A 33 -13.73 15.59 -20.55
CA HIS A 33 -13.35 14.32 -21.19
C HIS A 33 -12.62 14.55 -22.53
N LEU A 34 -11.78 15.59 -22.57
CA LEU A 34 -11.06 15.98 -23.78
C LEU A 34 -10.14 14.85 -24.24
N ASP A 35 -9.88 14.83 -25.55
CA ASP A 35 -9.04 13.84 -26.18
C ASP A 35 -7.73 13.59 -25.40
N ASN A 36 -7.48 12.32 -25.12
CA ASN A 36 -6.34 11.83 -24.32
C ASN A 36 -4.98 12.22 -24.95
N LEU A 37 -4.96 12.73 -26.18
CA LEU A 37 -3.76 13.13 -26.90
C LEU A 37 -2.93 14.21 -26.18
N TYR A 38 -3.57 15.26 -25.64
CA TYR A 38 -2.83 16.32 -24.94
C TYR A 38 -2.13 15.80 -23.69
N MET A 39 -2.86 15.02 -22.89
CA MET A 39 -2.30 14.39 -21.67
C MET A 39 -1.22 13.37 -22.01
N LEU A 40 -1.38 12.60 -23.09
CA LEU A 40 -0.36 11.69 -23.58
C LEU A 40 0.91 12.43 -24.04
N HIS A 41 0.78 13.61 -24.63
CA HIS A 41 1.92 14.44 -25.00
C HIS A 41 2.59 15.05 -23.76
N ALA A 42 1.81 15.58 -22.82
CA ALA A 42 2.30 16.05 -21.54
C ALA A 42 3.08 14.94 -20.82
N SER A 43 2.54 13.72 -20.78
CA SER A 43 3.19 12.61 -20.11
C SER A 43 4.49 12.16 -20.72
N LYS A 44 4.61 12.24 -22.05
CA LYS A 44 5.89 12.08 -22.74
C LYS A 44 6.88 13.18 -22.39
N ILE A 45 6.44 14.44 -22.29
CA ILE A 45 7.31 15.56 -21.90
C ILE A 45 7.84 15.34 -20.46
N TRP A 46 6.95 15.03 -19.52
CA TRP A 46 7.33 14.70 -18.14
C TRP A 46 8.29 13.52 -18.06
N SER A 47 8.04 12.46 -18.82
CA SER A 47 8.95 11.29 -18.87
C SER A 47 10.36 11.67 -19.30
N VAL A 48 10.47 12.59 -20.27
CA VAL A 48 11.76 13.09 -20.77
C VAL A 48 12.46 13.96 -19.73
N ILE A 49 11.72 14.86 -19.08
CA ILE A 49 12.29 15.77 -18.08
C ILE A 49 12.85 14.99 -16.90
N ILE A 50 12.11 13.98 -16.43
CA ILE A 50 12.48 13.18 -15.25
C ILE A 50 13.56 12.13 -15.57
N SER A 51 13.61 11.63 -16.81
CA SER A 51 14.67 10.71 -17.24
C SER A 51 16.07 11.35 -17.31
N ARG A 52 16.20 12.66 -17.12
CA ARG A 52 17.49 13.34 -17.24
C ARG A 52 18.39 13.12 -16.04
N PRO A 53 19.66 12.70 -16.27
CA PRO A 53 20.65 12.55 -15.20
C PRO A 53 20.85 13.82 -14.36
N CYS A 54 20.71 14.99 -14.98
CA CYS A 54 20.91 16.29 -14.33
C CYS A 54 19.58 16.99 -13.96
N SER A 55 18.43 16.31 -14.02
CA SER A 55 17.18 16.97 -13.64
C SER A 55 17.19 17.30 -12.16
N THR A 56 17.04 18.58 -11.83
CA THR A 56 16.79 19.06 -10.47
C THR A 56 15.32 18.88 -10.06
N PHE A 57 14.59 18.00 -10.77
CA PHE A 57 13.18 17.78 -10.47
C PHE A 57 13.04 17.12 -9.11
N ILE A 58 12.49 17.87 -8.16
CA ILE A 58 12.29 17.44 -6.79
C ILE A 58 10.80 17.52 -6.45
N ILE A 59 10.25 16.38 -6.03
CA ILE A 59 8.91 16.23 -5.48
C ILE A 59 8.98 16.52 -3.98
N ASN A 60 8.80 17.80 -3.64
CA ASN A 60 8.78 18.30 -2.26
C ASN A 60 7.41 18.87 -1.84
N THR A 61 6.43 18.86 -2.73
CA THR A 61 5.09 19.37 -2.46
C THR A 61 4.04 18.40 -2.96
N THR A 62 2.90 18.41 -2.28
CA THR A 62 1.73 17.59 -2.60
C THR A 62 1.22 17.84 -4.02
N GLN A 63 1.16 19.10 -4.46
CA GLN A 63 0.78 19.44 -5.84
C GLN A 63 1.72 18.82 -6.87
N ARG A 64 3.05 18.86 -6.65
CA ARG A 64 4.02 18.25 -7.56
C ARG A 64 3.89 16.72 -7.60
N CYS A 65 3.70 16.10 -6.44
CA CYS A 65 3.51 14.65 -6.35
C CYS A 65 2.25 14.23 -7.12
N GLU A 66 1.13 14.94 -6.91
CA GLU A 66 -0.13 14.68 -7.59
C GLU A 66 -0.04 14.86 -9.10
N CYS A 67 0.56 15.96 -9.55
CA CYS A 67 0.77 16.18 -10.98
C CYS A 67 1.61 15.04 -11.59
N ALA A 68 2.73 14.68 -10.96
CA ALA A 68 3.59 13.61 -11.43
C ALA A 68 2.84 12.26 -11.43
N GLY A 69 2.13 11.93 -10.35
CA GLY A 69 1.32 10.73 -10.24
C GLY A 69 0.29 10.62 -11.37
N CYS A 70 -0.53 11.65 -11.60
CA CYS A 70 -1.54 11.63 -12.65
C CYS A 70 -0.95 11.47 -14.05
N VAL A 71 0.08 12.26 -14.34
CA VAL A 71 0.75 12.22 -15.63
C VAL A 71 1.38 10.86 -15.89
N PHE A 72 2.01 10.28 -14.87
CA PHE A 72 2.61 8.96 -14.95
C PHE A 72 1.57 7.85 -15.05
N SER A 73 0.45 7.94 -14.33
CA SER A 73 -0.67 7.01 -14.51
C SER A 73 -1.11 6.97 -15.97
N ILE A 74 -1.35 8.13 -16.60
CA ILE A 74 -1.75 8.20 -18.03
C ILE A 74 -0.68 7.61 -18.94
N TYR A 75 0.61 7.90 -18.67
CA TYR A 75 1.72 7.32 -19.44
C TYR A 75 1.75 5.79 -19.36
N ILE A 76 1.62 5.24 -18.15
CA ILE A 76 1.67 3.81 -17.89
C ILE A 76 0.45 3.13 -18.51
N SER A 77 -0.77 3.66 -18.31
CA SER A 77 -1.99 3.16 -18.96
C SER A 77 -1.84 3.08 -20.47
N SER A 78 -1.34 4.16 -21.10
CA SER A 78 -1.13 4.18 -22.55
C SER A 78 -0.10 3.15 -23.01
N LYS A 79 0.96 2.88 -22.23
CA LYS A 79 1.93 1.84 -22.56
C LYS A 79 1.35 0.43 -22.42
N LEU A 80 0.63 0.15 -21.34
CA LEU A 80 -0.03 -1.13 -21.12
C LEU A 80 -1.06 -1.41 -22.21
N LYS A 81 -1.87 -0.41 -22.58
CA LYS A 81 -2.87 -0.53 -23.65
C LYS A 81 -2.24 -0.84 -25.00
N LYS A 82 -1.10 -0.23 -25.34
CA LYS A 82 -0.40 -0.53 -26.60
C LYS A 82 0.12 -1.96 -26.66
N ASP A 83 0.63 -2.47 -25.54
CA ASP A 83 1.05 -3.86 -25.41
C ASP A 83 -0.16 -4.81 -25.54
N PHE A 84 -1.26 -4.47 -24.90
CA PHE A 84 -2.54 -5.17 -25.04
C PHE A 84 -3.05 -5.18 -26.49
N GLU A 85 -2.92 -4.08 -27.23
CA GLU A 85 -3.31 -3.98 -28.64
C GLU A 85 -2.28 -4.63 -29.60
N GLY A 86 -1.12 -5.08 -29.11
CA GLY A 86 -0.03 -5.62 -29.93
C GLY A 86 0.72 -4.57 -30.75
N SER A 87 0.52 -3.28 -30.45
CA SER A 87 1.20 -2.15 -31.12
C SER A 87 2.53 -1.74 -30.44
N GLY A 88 2.92 -2.44 -29.38
CA GLY A 88 4.19 -2.25 -28.68
C GLY A 88 4.46 -3.37 -27.67
N ARG A 89 5.58 -3.24 -26.94
CA ARG A 89 5.91 -4.10 -25.79
C ARG A 89 5.98 -3.27 -24.51
N PHE A 90 5.31 -3.69 -23.44
CA PHE A 90 5.45 -3.09 -22.13
C PHE A 90 6.73 -3.58 -21.45
N GLU A 91 7.72 -2.71 -21.34
CA GLU A 91 8.99 -3.03 -20.70
C GLU A 91 9.14 -2.28 -19.37
N MET A 92 9.43 -3.07 -18.32
CA MET A 92 9.67 -2.54 -16.98
C MET A 92 11.13 -2.08 -16.82
N THR A 93 11.39 -0.86 -17.32
CA THR A 93 12.68 -0.19 -17.17
C THR A 93 12.85 0.41 -15.77
N LYS A 94 14.08 0.79 -15.40
CA LYS A 94 14.37 1.54 -14.15
C LYS A 94 13.47 2.78 -13.99
N HIS A 95 13.28 3.51 -15.08
CA HIS A 95 12.44 4.70 -15.12
C HIS A 95 10.94 4.36 -15.00
N THR A 96 10.49 3.26 -15.64
CA THR A 96 9.11 2.77 -15.45
C THR A 96 8.86 2.46 -13.96
N LYS A 97 9.76 1.75 -13.28
CA LYS A 97 9.63 1.44 -11.84
C LYS A 97 9.56 2.72 -10.99
N GLN A 98 10.42 3.71 -11.27
CA GLN A 98 10.37 5.02 -10.63
C GLN A 98 9.00 5.70 -10.78
N MET A 99 8.42 5.69 -12.00
CA MET A 99 7.07 6.18 -12.22
C MET A 99 6.04 5.44 -11.36
N LEU A 100 6.12 4.10 -11.28
CA LEU A 100 5.18 3.31 -10.46
C LEU A 100 5.26 3.68 -8.98
N TYR A 101 6.46 3.87 -8.42
CA TYR A 101 6.60 4.30 -7.01
C TYR A 101 6.05 5.71 -6.75
N ILE A 102 6.19 6.62 -7.72
CA ILE A 102 5.61 7.97 -7.62
C ILE A 102 4.09 7.91 -7.69
N ILE A 103 3.53 7.07 -8.57
CA ILE A 103 2.08 6.82 -8.60
C ILE A 103 1.64 6.22 -7.26
N HIS A 104 2.37 5.24 -6.71
CA HIS A 104 2.05 4.61 -5.43
C HIS A 104 1.99 5.62 -4.28
N LEU A 105 3.01 6.48 -4.14
CA LEU A 105 3.01 7.54 -3.11
C LEU A 105 1.86 8.54 -3.34
N THR A 106 1.54 8.81 -4.59
CA THR A 106 0.42 9.71 -4.93
C THR A 106 -0.91 9.08 -4.51
N LEU A 107 -1.11 7.79 -4.75
CA LEU A 107 -2.30 7.07 -4.28
C LEU A 107 -2.42 7.12 -2.75
N ASP A 108 -1.30 7.03 -2.02
CA ASP A 108 -1.30 7.26 -0.56
C ASP A 108 -1.78 8.66 -0.15
N ALA A 109 -1.36 9.68 -0.89
CA ALA A 109 -1.81 11.06 -0.66
C ALA A 109 -3.30 11.27 -1.03
N GLU A 110 -3.78 10.57 -2.06
CA GLU A 110 -5.12 10.72 -2.66
C GLU A 110 -6.26 10.12 -1.84
N ILE A 111 -6.02 9.00 -1.13
CA ILE A 111 -7.04 8.32 -0.32
C ILE A 111 -7.70 9.27 0.70
N TYR A 112 -7.05 10.39 1.00
CA TYR A 112 -7.42 11.30 2.09
C TYR A 112 -7.70 12.74 1.65
N LYS A 113 -7.86 12.97 0.35
CA LYS A 113 -8.14 14.29 -0.21
C LYS A 113 -9.59 14.74 -0.10
N HIS A 114 -9.72 16.07 -0.13
CA HIS A 114 -10.99 16.77 -0.31
C HIS A 114 -11.52 16.54 -1.76
N PRO A 115 -12.83 16.33 -1.96
CA PRO A 115 -13.44 15.89 -3.23
C PRO A 115 -13.24 16.80 -4.46
N VAL A 116 -12.62 17.96 -4.30
CA VAL A 116 -12.47 18.97 -5.37
C VAL A 116 -11.38 18.60 -6.37
N PHE A 117 -10.43 17.73 -6.00
CA PHE A 117 -9.33 17.29 -6.87
C PHE A 117 -9.22 15.77 -6.89
N SER A 118 -10.32 15.09 -7.22
CA SER A 118 -10.33 13.63 -7.37
C SER A 118 -9.75 13.24 -8.72
N ASN A 119 -8.56 12.62 -8.69
CA ASN A 119 -7.94 12.02 -9.87
C ASN A 119 -8.48 10.60 -10.16
N GLU A 120 -9.67 10.26 -9.63
CA GLU A 120 -10.29 8.94 -9.71
C GLU A 120 -10.44 8.44 -11.15
N ILE A 121 -10.78 9.29 -12.12
CA ILE A 121 -10.89 8.89 -13.54
C ILE A 121 -9.54 8.35 -14.05
N VAL A 122 -8.44 9.03 -13.71
CA VAL A 122 -7.09 8.66 -14.16
C VAL A 122 -6.66 7.34 -13.50
N TYR A 123 -6.92 7.17 -12.21
CA TYR A 123 -6.57 5.93 -11.51
C TYR A 123 -7.47 4.75 -11.89
N LYS A 124 -8.73 5.02 -12.24
CA LYS A 124 -9.62 4.01 -12.81
C LYS A 124 -9.13 3.54 -14.18
N GLU A 125 -8.70 4.46 -15.05
CA GLU A 125 -8.08 4.10 -16.34
C GLU A 125 -6.80 3.27 -16.13
N LEU A 126 -5.93 3.68 -15.20
CA LEU A 126 -4.73 2.91 -14.84
C LEU A 126 -5.08 1.51 -14.30
N HIS A 127 -6.04 1.41 -13.39
CA HIS A 127 -6.51 0.13 -12.88
C HIS A 127 -7.01 -0.77 -14.01
N THR A 128 -7.88 -0.25 -14.89
CA THR A 128 -8.40 -1.01 -16.04
C THR A 128 -7.28 -1.47 -16.96
N SER A 129 -6.31 -0.61 -17.29
CA SER A 129 -5.19 -1.01 -18.14
C SER A 129 -4.28 -2.07 -17.50
N ILE A 130 -4.08 -2.04 -16.17
CA ILE A 130 -3.33 -3.11 -15.47
C ILE A 130 -4.14 -4.41 -15.46
N GLN A 131 -5.46 -4.33 -15.27
CA GLN A 131 -6.34 -5.49 -15.33
C GLN A 131 -6.30 -6.17 -16.70
N GLU A 132 -6.51 -5.41 -17.78
CA GLU A 132 -6.45 -5.90 -19.16
C GLU A 132 -5.08 -6.54 -19.47
N PHE A 133 -4.01 -5.97 -18.91
CA PHE A 133 -2.67 -6.51 -19.02
C PHE A 133 -2.53 -7.87 -18.33
N PHE A 134 -3.04 -8.03 -17.11
CA PHE A 134 -3.04 -9.31 -16.39
C PHE A 134 -3.90 -10.39 -17.04
N GLU A 135 -5.01 -10.01 -17.70
CA GLU A 135 -5.89 -10.95 -18.39
C GLU A 135 -5.27 -11.50 -19.69
N LYS A 136 -4.40 -10.72 -20.36
CA LYS A 136 -3.80 -11.10 -21.63
C LYS A 136 -2.45 -11.82 -21.48
N ASP A 137 -1.56 -11.28 -20.64
CA ASP A 137 -0.21 -11.80 -20.47
C ASP A 137 -0.14 -12.55 -19.14
N LEU A 138 -0.18 -13.89 -19.21
CA LEU A 138 0.16 -14.71 -18.06
C LEU A 138 1.57 -14.30 -17.64
N PHE A 139 1.72 -13.91 -16.37
CA PHE A 139 2.90 -13.31 -15.75
C PHE A 139 4.27 -13.95 -16.08
N GLU A 140 4.29 -15.12 -16.69
CA GLU A 140 5.44 -15.90 -17.17
C GLU A 140 6.50 -15.08 -17.90
N ASN A 141 6.11 -14.01 -18.61
CA ASN A 141 7.06 -13.15 -19.36
C ASN A 141 7.79 -12.10 -18.52
N HIS A 142 7.40 -11.91 -17.25
CA HIS A 142 7.95 -10.90 -16.36
C HIS A 142 8.73 -11.50 -15.19
N THR A 143 9.75 -10.77 -14.74
CA THR A 143 10.46 -11.13 -13.50
C THR A 143 9.52 -11.01 -12.30
N THR A 144 9.69 -11.85 -11.29
CA THR A 144 8.89 -11.84 -10.04
C THR A 144 8.77 -10.44 -9.43
N GLU A 145 9.84 -9.65 -9.46
CA GLU A 145 9.84 -8.26 -9.00
C GLU A 145 8.87 -7.37 -9.80
N ASN A 146 8.88 -7.49 -11.13
CA ASN A 146 8.01 -6.68 -11.99
C ASN A 146 6.54 -7.08 -11.81
N GLN A 147 6.27 -8.39 -11.67
CA GLN A 147 4.93 -8.89 -11.35
C GLN A 147 4.45 -8.32 -10.01
N PHE A 148 5.31 -8.36 -9.00
CA PHE A 148 5.02 -7.84 -7.66
C PHE A 148 4.70 -6.33 -7.69
N LEU A 149 5.48 -5.52 -8.40
CA LEU A 149 5.26 -4.08 -8.48
C LEU A 149 3.95 -3.70 -9.18
N LEU A 150 3.62 -4.38 -10.28
CA LEU A 150 2.35 -4.16 -10.98
C LEU A 150 1.17 -4.57 -10.10
N LEU A 151 1.30 -5.69 -9.39
CA LEU A 151 0.26 -6.18 -8.50
C LEU A 151 0.05 -5.24 -7.30
N GLN A 152 1.14 -4.78 -6.69
CA GLN A 152 1.10 -3.78 -5.63
C GLN A 152 0.34 -2.53 -6.09
N LEU A 153 0.68 -2.02 -7.28
CA LEU A 153 0.02 -0.84 -7.84
C LEU A 153 -1.45 -1.11 -8.18
N TYR A 154 -1.79 -2.27 -8.74
CA TYR A 154 -3.18 -2.67 -9.01
C TYR A 154 -4.03 -2.61 -7.73
N LEU A 155 -3.55 -3.26 -6.65
CA LEU A 155 -4.25 -3.31 -5.38
C LEU A 155 -4.38 -1.91 -4.76
N LYS A 156 -3.33 -1.09 -4.88
CA LYS A 156 -3.35 0.29 -4.41
C LYS A 156 -4.38 1.15 -5.16
N CYS A 157 -4.45 1.02 -6.48
CA CYS A 157 -5.48 1.67 -7.30
C CYS A 157 -6.87 1.20 -6.87
N LYS A 158 -7.09 -0.11 -6.71
CA LYS A 158 -8.38 -0.69 -6.31
C LYS A 158 -8.90 -0.12 -4.98
N ILE A 159 -8.03 -0.04 -3.97
CA ILE A 159 -8.36 0.58 -2.67
C ILE A 159 -8.71 2.06 -2.85
N THR A 160 -7.91 2.79 -3.62
CA THR A 160 -8.07 4.24 -3.80
C THR A 160 -9.38 4.58 -4.51
N ILE A 161 -9.74 3.85 -5.56
CA ILE A 161 -11.00 4.03 -6.30
C ILE A 161 -12.20 3.33 -5.62
N LYS A 162 -12.00 2.72 -4.45
CA LYS A 162 -13.03 1.95 -3.71
C LYS A 162 -13.71 0.88 -4.57
N GLY A 163 -12.94 0.23 -5.44
CA GLY A 163 -13.47 -0.79 -6.37
C GLY A 163 -13.84 -2.09 -5.67
N THR A 164 -14.88 -2.78 -6.13
CA THR A 164 -15.27 -4.10 -5.62
C THR A 164 -14.39 -5.21 -6.17
N PHE A 165 -13.98 -6.19 -5.35
CA PHE A 165 -13.28 -7.37 -5.84
C PHE A 165 -14.28 -8.28 -6.56
N SER A 166 -13.94 -8.68 -7.79
CA SER A 166 -14.65 -9.77 -8.44
C SER A 166 -14.14 -11.11 -7.90
N PRO A 167 -14.93 -12.20 -7.96
CA PRO A 167 -14.42 -13.54 -7.64
C PRO A 167 -13.23 -13.95 -8.53
N HIS A 168 -13.18 -13.45 -9.76
CA HIS A 168 -12.06 -13.67 -10.67
C HIS A 168 -10.79 -12.97 -10.18
N ASP A 169 -10.91 -11.72 -9.72
CA ASP A 169 -9.82 -10.95 -9.12
C ASP A 169 -9.20 -11.76 -7.97
N GLU A 170 -10.04 -12.24 -7.05
CA GLU A 170 -9.62 -13.03 -5.88
C GLU A 170 -8.84 -14.30 -6.30
N GLN A 171 -9.32 -15.03 -7.31
CA GLN A 171 -8.64 -16.21 -7.82
C GLN A 171 -7.26 -15.88 -8.41
N VAL A 172 -7.15 -14.83 -9.22
CA VAL A 172 -5.88 -14.39 -9.82
C VAL A 172 -4.87 -14.04 -8.73
N PHE A 173 -5.31 -13.37 -7.66
CA PHE A 173 -4.41 -13.01 -6.57
C PHE A 173 -3.95 -14.18 -5.73
N TYR A 174 -4.80 -15.15 -5.42
CA TYR A 174 -4.34 -16.34 -4.70
C TYR A 174 -3.28 -17.12 -5.51
N LEU A 175 -3.46 -17.26 -6.83
CA LEU A 175 -2.46 -17.89 -7.69
C LEU A 175 -1.11 -17.16 -7.64
N LEU A 176 -1.13 -15.83 -7.62
CA LEU A 176 0.08 -15.02 -7.49
C LEU A 176 0.69 -15.11 -6.09
N PHE A 177 -0.13 -15.11 -5.04
CA PHE A 177 0.34 -15.27 -3.67
C PHE A 177 0.97 -16.64 -3.45
N ASP A 178 0.41 -17.70 -4.01
CA ASP A 178 0.99 -19.04 -3.99
C ASP A 178 2.34 -19.06 -4.68
N SER A 179 2.46 -18.38 -5.83
CA SER A 179 3.74 -18.21 -6.53
C SER A 179 4.77 -17.49 -5.66
N PHE A 180 4.42 -16.36 -5.04
CA PHE A 180 5.34 -15.64 -4.15
C PHE A 180 5.68 -16.40 -2.88
N ALA A 181 4.74 -17.19 -2.34
CA ALA A 181 4.95 -18.00 -1.15
C ALA A 181 5.99 -19.10 -1.36
N THR A 182 6.24 -19.52 -2.60
CA THR A 182 7.34 -20.44 -2.93
C THR A 182 8.73 -19.85 -2.67
N TYR A 183 8.85 -18.53 -2.55
CA TYR A 183 10.08 -17.82 -2.25
C TYR A 183 10.10 -17.42 -0.76
N PRO A 184 10.89 -18.08 0.10
CA PRO A 184 10.92 -17.76 1.53
C PRO A 184 11.24 -16.30 1.83
N SER A 185 12.06 -15.69 0.98
CA SER A 185 12.47 -14.29 1.07
C SER A 185 11.38 -13.27 0.73
N LEU A 186 10.28 -13.70 0.12
CA LEU A 186 9.15 -12.85 -0.27
C LEU A 186 7.91 -13.07 0.60
N LYS A 187 7.99 -13.88 1.67
CA LYS A 187 6.84 -14.18 2.54
C LYS A 187 6.20 -12.92 3.10
N LEU A 188 6.99 -12.00 3.65
CA LEU A 188 6.44 -10.75 4.19
C LEU A 188 5.85 -9.86 3.09
N ASN A 189 6.48 -9.79 1.91
CA ASN A 189 5.97 -9.07 0.76
C ASN A 189 4.60 -9.64 0.31
N SER A 190 4.46 -10.98 0.28
CA SER A 190 3.21 -11.66 -0.04
C SER A 190 2.13 -11.34 1.00
N VAL A 191 2.45 -11.40 2.29
CA VAL A 191 1.53 -11.01 3.37
C VAL A 191 1.12 -9.54 3.26
N TYR A 192 2.04 -8.64 2.89
CA TYR A 192 1.72 -7.24 2.62
C TYR A 192 0.69 -7.08 1.50
N LEU A 193 0.81 -7.81 0.39
CA LEU A 193 -0.21 -7.78 -0.66
C LEU A 193 -1.51 -8.45 -0.21
N PHE A 194 -1.44 -9.55 0.53
CA PHE A 194 -2.62 -10.22 1.07
C PHE A 194 -3.39 -9.29 2.02
N SER A 195 -2.70 -8.42 2.77
CA SER A 195 -3.35 -7.42 3.62
C SER A 195 -4.21 -6.42 2.84
N HIS A 196 -3.84 -6.09 1.59
CA HIS A 196 -4.63 -5.21 0.72
C HIS A 196 -5.92 -5.90 0.28
N VAL A 197 -5.82 -7.16 -0.13
CA VAL A 197 -6.97 -7.98 -0.53
C VAL A 197 -7.92 -8.17 0.66
N LEU A 198 -7.39 -8.60 1.80
CA LEU A 198 -8.17 -8.81 3.02
C LEU A 198 -8.82 -7.51 3.50
N TYR A 199 -8.11 -6.38 3.44
CA TYR A 199 -8.68 -5.08 3.75
C TYR A 199 -9.90 -4.79 2.86
N GLN A 200 -9.76 -4.92 1.54
CA GLN A 200 -10.85 -4.58 0.63
C GLN A 200 -12.07 -5.50 0.81
N LEU A 201 -11.84 -6.80 1.05
CA LEU A 201 -12.90 -7.74 1.40
C LEU A 201 -13.57 -7.33 2.72
N SER A 202 -12.77 -7.05 3.75
CA SER A 202 -13.27 -6.72 5.09
C SER A 202 -14.04 -5.41 5.19
N VAL A 203 -13.75 -4.44 4.33
CA VAL A 203 -14.52 -3.18 4.22
C VAL A 203 -15.90 -3.42 3.61
N GLN A 204 -16.07 -4.48 2.81
CA GLN A 204 -17.32 -4.81 2.14
C GLN A 204 -18.21 -5.72 2.97
N TRP A 205 -17.65 -6.41 3.97
CA TRP A 205 -18.41 -7.31 4.83
C TRP A 205 -19.41 -6.55 5.68
N ASN A 206 -20.67 -6.95 5.60
CA ASN A 206 -21.67 -6.55 6.58
C ASN A 206 -21.45 -7.29 7.92
N SER A 207 -22.24 -6.93 8.93
CA SER A 207 -22.16 -7.53 10.27
C SER A 207 -22.34 -9.05 10.32
N GLU A 208 -23.16 -9.60 9.43
CA GLU A 208 -23.41 -11.05 9.36
C GLU A 208 -22.26 -11.75 8.63
N GLU A 209 -21.76 -11.15 7.56
CA GLU A 209 -20.63 -11.65 6.78
C GLU A 209 -19.34 -11.69 7.60
N LEU A 210 -19.10 -10.73 8.50
CA LEU A 210 -17.95 -10.73 9.42
C LEU A 210 -17.88 -12.01 10.27
N ASN A 211 -19.04 -12.60 10.56
CA ASN A 211 -19.16 -13.81 11.38
C ASN A 211 -19.23 -15.10 10.56
N MET A 212 -19.14 -15.01 9.24
CA MET A 212 -19.11 -16.21 8.39
C MET A 212 -17.81 -16.99 8.64
N PRO A 213 -17.89 -18.32 8.86
CA PRO A 213 -16.71 -19.15 9.11
C PRO A 213 -15.59 -18.99 8.06
N SER A 214 -15.96 -18.79 6.79
CA SER A 214 -15.00 -18.56 5.71
C SER A 214 -14.21 -17.26 5.87
N ASN A 215 -14.83 -16.18 6.35
CA ASN A 215 -14.16 -14.90 6.56
C ASN A 215 -13.27 -14.92 7.81
N LEU A 216 -13.73 -15.59 8.87
CA LEU A 216 -12.92 -15.84 10.08
C LEU A 216 -11.67 -16.66 9.75
N GLU A 217 -11.81 -17.68 8.90
CA GLU A 217 -10.66 -18.48 8.44
C GLU A 217 -9.67 -17.65 7.62
N LYS A 218 -10.14 -16.73 6.75
CA LYS A 218 -9.26 -15.80 6.03
C LYS A 218 -8.48 -14.89 6.99
N ILE A 219 -9.11 -14.38 8.04
CA ILE A 219 -8.45 -13.56 9.07
C ILE A 219 -7.43 -14.40 9.84
N LYS A 220 -7.81 -15.60 10.29
CA LYS A 220 -6.93 -16.53 11.02
C LYS A 220 -5.71 -16.85 10.18
N LEU A 221 -5.92 -17.24 8.91
CA LEU A 221 -4.87 -17.56 7.96
C LEU A 221 -3.92 -16.38 7.76
N PHE A 222 -4.44 -15.19 7.47
CA PHE A 222 -3.63 -13.99 7.33
C PHE A 222 -2.77 -13.71 8.57
N THR A 223 -3.38 -13.77 9.76
CA THR A 223 -2.69 -13.50 11.02
C THR A 223 -1.57 -14.50 11.27
N ARG A 224 -1.84 -15.79 11.01
CA ARG A 224 -0.86 -16.87 11.09
C ARG A 224 0.29 -16.65 10.11
N GLU A 225 0.01 -16.36 8.85
CA GLU A 225 1.05 -16.12 7.83
C GLU A 225 1.89 -14.88 8.15
N LEU A 226 1.29 -13.83 8.72
CA LEU A 226 2.04 -12.66 9.19
C LEU A 226 2.99 -13.03 10.35
N ILE A 227 2.53 -13.81 11.34
CA ILE A 227 3.40 -14.28 12.44
C ILE A 227 4.59 -15.06 11.87
N LEU A 228 4.32 -16.02 10.98
CA LEU A 228 5.35 -16.87 10.38
C LEU A 228 6.31 -16.09 9.46
N ALA A 229 5.84 -15.06 8.77
CA ALA A 229 6.68 -14.19 7.94
C ALA A 229 7.62 -13.35 8.80
N LEU A 230 7.13 -12.81 9.93
CA LEU A 230 7.91 -11.98 10.85
C LEU A 230 8.90 -12.78 11.71
N SER A 231 8.70 -14.10 11.84
CA SER A 231 9.60 -15.01 12.57
C SER A 231 10.55 -15.79 11.67
N ASN A 232 10.57 -15.50 10.37
CA ASN A 232 11.37 -16.26 9.43
C ASN A 232 12.86 -15.94 9.56
N ASP A 233 13.69 -16.93 9.91
CA ASP A 233 15.13 -16.72 10.12
C ASP A 233 15.84 -16.04 8.94
N PHE A 234 15.48 -16.38 7.70
CA PHE A 234 16.10 -15.75 6.53
C PHE A 234 15.77 -14.25 6.46
N TYR A 235 14.50 -13.90 6.68
CA TYR A 235 14.05 -12.52 6.77
C TYR A 235 14.74 -11.76 7.92
N VAL A 236 14.75 -12.35 9.13
CA VAL A 236 15.36 -11.74 10.32
C VAL A 236 16.85 -11.50 10.10
N ASN A 237 17.58 -12.51 9.62
CA ASN A 237 19.01 -12.41 9.35
C ASN A 237 19.29 -11.34 8.29
N LYS A 238 18.51 -11.29 7.20
CA LYS A 238 18.67 -10.28 6.14
C LYS A 238 18.42 -8.86 6.66
N LEU A 239 17.35 -8.64 7.43
CA LEU A 239 17.11 -7.32 8.03
C LEU A 239 18.19 -6.91 9.02
N GLN A 240 18.65 -7.82 9.88
CA GLN A 240 19.67 -7.49 10.87
C GLN A 240 21.02 -7.17 10.21
N SER A 241 21.41 -7.93 9.18
CA SER A 241 22.71 -7.78 8.50
C SER A 241 22.73 -6.68 7.43
N GLU A 242 21.66 -6.54 6.65
CA GLU A 242 21.62 -5.62 5.50
C GLU A 242 20.75 -4.37 5.75
N GLN A 243 19.90 -4.38 6.79
CA GLN A 243 18.92 -3.31 7.07
C GLN A 243 17.99 -3.03 5.90
N LYS A 244 17.72 -4.05 5.07
CA LYS A 244 16.96 -3.95 3.82
C LYS A 244 16.11 -5.19 3.57
N LEU A 245 14.90 -4.96 3.06
CA LEU A 245 14.00 -6.03 2.60
C LEU A 245 14.23 -6.31 1.11
N LEU A 246 14.11 -7.59 0.72
CA LEU A 246 14.23 -8.00 -0.68
C LEU A 246 13.21 -7.26 -1.55
N LEU A 247 13.60 -6.92 -2.79
CA LEU A 247 12.86 -6.10 -3.77
C LEU A 247 12.91 -4.58 -3.49
N TYR A 248 13.40 -4.19 -2.32
CA TYR A 248 13.38 -2.81 -1.86
C TYR A 248 14.78 -2.26 -1.55
N GLU A 249 15.83 -3.02 -1.87
CA GLU A 249 17.20 -2.68 -1.47
C GLU A 249 17.74 -1.40 -2.08
N ASP A 250 17.19 -0.99 -3.22
CA ASP A 250 17.69 0.12 -4.01
C ASP A 250 16.66 1.22 -4.28
N ILE A 251 15.41 1.09 -3.82
CA ILE A 251 14.33 2.07 -4.10
C ILE A 251 14.77 3.49 -3.78
N LYS A 252 15.23 3.75 -2.55
CA LYS A 252 15.58 5.11 -2.09
C LYS A 252 16.66 5.75 -2.96
N LYS A 253 17.67 4.96 -3.35
CA LYS A 253 18.80 5.45 -4.15
C LYS A 253 18.46 5.57 -5.64
N ASN A 254 17.71 4.61 -6.18
CA ASN A 254 17.57 4.41 -7.62
C ASN A 254 16.24 4.89 -8.18
N HIS A 255 15.18 4.89 -7.38
CA HIS A 255 13.81 5.07 -7.88
C HIS A 255 13.11 6.28 -7.28
N ILE A 256 13.30 6.58 -6.00
CA ILE A 256 12.57 7.69 -5.33
C ILE A 256 13.47 8.83 -4.84
N SER A 257 14.73 8.90 -5.29
CA SER A 257 15.66 9.96 -4.89
C SER A 257 15.20 11.39 -5.23
N MET A 258 14.23 11.53 -6.14
CA MET A 258 13.59 12.81 -6.45
C MET A 258 12.57 13.27 -5.40
N ILE A 259 12.14 12.39 -4.49
CA ILE A 259 11.15 12.67 -3.46
C ILE A 259 11.90 13.03 -2.19
N THR A 260 11.64 14.21 -1.63
CA THR A 260 12.30 14.61 -0.38
C THR A 260 11.75 13.82 0.81
N ASP A 261 12.61 13.46 1.75
CA ASP A 261 12.22 12.80 3.00
C ASP A 261 11.16 13.61 3.79
N ASP A 262 11.24 14.94 3.76
CA ASP A 262 10.23 15.83 4.37
C ASP A 262 8.85 15.65 3.73
N HIS A 263 8.81 15.47 2.42
CA HIS A 263 7.55 15.27 1.69
C HIS A 263 6.95 13.89 1.95
N VAL A 264 7.78 12.84 1.96
CA VAL A 264 7.36 11.50 2.41
C VAL A 264 6.76 11.58 3.82
N THR A 265 7.49 12.18 4.76
CA THR A 265 7.05 12.37 6.14
C THR A 265 5.71 13.12 6.20
N TYR A 266 5.57 14.19 5.43
CA TYR A 266 4.33 14.96 5.35
C TYR A 266 3.15 14.11 4.84
N VAL A 267 3.33 13.32 3.77
CA VAL A 267 2.28 12.43 3.25
C VAL A 267 1.86 11.43 4.32
N PHE A 268 2.82 10.76 4.96
CA PHE A 268 2.54 9.75 5.99
C PHE A 268 1.92 10.33 7.27
N ILE A 269 2.27 11.56 7.68
CA ILE A 269 1.59 12.28 8.77
C ILE A 269 0.12 12.53 8.40
N ARG A 270 -0.17 12.91 7.16
CA ARG A 270 -1.57 13.10 6.73
C ARG A 270 -2.33 11.78 6.71
N CYS A 271 -1.73 10.70 6.21
CA CYS A 271 -2.30 9.36 6.26
C CYS A 271 -2.63 8.96 7.71
N LYS A 272 -1.66 9.12 8.62
CA LYS A 272 -1.81 8.89 10.06
C LYS A 272 -3.01 9.63 10.65
N CYS A 273 -3.08 10.95 10.41
CA CYS A 273 -4.15 11.81 10.91
C CYS A 273 -5.52 11.40 10.35
N HIS A 274 -5.59 11.03 9.08
CA HIS A 274 -6.83 10.57 8.48
C HIS A 274 -7.31 9.24 9.07
N LEU A 275 -6.45 8.22 9.12
CA LEU A 275 -6.81 6.92 9.69
C LEU A 275 -7.32 7.06 11.11
N ARG A 276 -6.66 7.91 11.90
CA ARG A 276 -7.13 8.23 13.23
C ARG A 276 -8.54 8.83 13.23
N ASN A 277 -8.82 9.80 12.36
CA ASN A 277 -10.13 10.45 12.31
C ASN A 277 -11.22 9.49 11.82
N GLN A 278 -10.91 8.65 10.84
CA GLN A 278 -11.82 7.63 10.31
C GLN A 278 -12.24 6.65 11.42
N PHE A 279 -11.28 6.08 12.13
CA PHE A 279 -11.57 5.08 13.16
C PHE A 279 -11.94 5.64 14.54
N LYS A 280 -11.84 6.96 14.75
CA LYS A 280 -12.28 7.59 16.02
C LYS A 280 -13.78 7.44 16.26
N TYR A 281 -14.57 7.39 15.18
CA TYR A 281 -16.03 7.36 15.23
C TYR A 281 -16.63 6.00 14.90
N GLU A 282 -15.86 5.08 14.33
CA GLU A 282 -16.28 3.70 14.03
C GLU A 282 -16.28 2.77 15.26
N SER A 283 -16.39 3.33 16.47
CA SER A 283 -16.30 2.55 17.72
C SER A 283 -17.56 1.73 18.00
N PHE A 284 -17.94 0.77 17.17
CA PHE A 284 -18.92 -0.26 17.56
C PHE A 284 -18.67 -1.58 16.83
N GLU A 285 -17.90 -2.47 17.45
CA GLU A 285 -18.07 -3.91 17.24
C GLU A 285 -18.42 -4.55 18.58
N VAL A 286 -19.71 -4.49 18.92
CA VAL A 286 -20.32 -5.47 19.84
C VAL A 286 -20.93 -6.55 18.96
N PHE A 287 -20.08 -7.32 18.27
CA PHE A 287 -20.50 -8.57 17.67
C PHE A 287 -20.05 -9.68 18.61
N GLY A 288 -21.02 -10.43 19.13
CA GLY A 288 -20.82 -11.46 20.17
C GLY A 288 -20.07 -12.71 19.69
N ASN A 289 -19.22 -12.58 18.68
CA ASN A 289 -18.36 -13.66 18.23
C ASN A 289 -16.99 -13.56 18.91
N GLU A 290 -16.77 -14.49 19.82
CA GLU A 290 -15.54 -14.64 20.58
C GLU A 290 -14.32 -14.97 19.66
N GLU A 291 -14.51 -15.69 18.54
CA GLU A 291 -13.45 -15.98 17.55
C GLU A 291 -12.94 -14.71 16.89
N TYR A 292 -13.87 -13.91 16.38
CA TYR A 292 -13.53 -12.65 15.73
C TYR A 292 -12.77 -11.73 16.69
N THR A 293 -13.24 -11.63 17.94
CA THR A 293 -12.61 -10.81 18.98
C THR A 293 -11.19 -11.31 19.30
N LEU A 294 -11.00 -12.63 19.37
CA LEU A 294 -9.69 -13.23 19.57
C LEU A 294 -8.75 -12.95 18.41
N TYR A 295 -9.16 -13.25 17.16
CA TYR A 295 -8.31 -13.05 15.99
C TYR A 295 -7.92 -11.59 15.81
N LYS A 296 -8.88 -10.67 16.03
CA LYS A 296 -8.61 -9.23 16.05
C LYS A 296 -7.59 -8.84 17.10
N LYS A 297 -7.68 -9.41 18.31
CA LYS A 297 -6.73 -9.17 19.40
C LYS A 297 -5.33 -9.69 19.07
N VAL A 298 -5.21 -10.90 18.52
CA VAL A 298 -3.92 -11.46 18.11
C VAL A 298 -3.34 -10.64 16.97
N LEU A 299 -4.13 -10.30 15.96
CA LEU A 299 -3.69 -9.46 14.85
C LEU A 299 -3.21 -8.08 15.32
N ALA A 300 -3.94 -7.44 16.24
CA ALA A 300 -3.50 -6.17 16.84
C ALA A 300 -2.15 -6.32 17.54
N LYS A 301 -1.96 -7.37 18.36
CA LYS A 301 -0.68 -7.67 19.02
C LYS A 301 0.46 -7.85 18.00
N VAL A 302 0.24 -8.62 16.93
CA VAL A 302 1.24 -8.85 15.89
C VAL A 302 1.63 -7.55 15.18
N VAL A 303 0.67 -6.69 14.87
CA VAL A 303 0.93 -5.39 14.24
C VAL A 303 1.66 -4.42 15.18
N ILE A 304 1.33 -4.44 16.48
CA ILE A 304 2.09 -3.71 17.52
C ILE A 304 3.53 -4.19 17.54
N SER A 305 3.74 -5.51 17.61
CA SER A 305 5.08 -6.08 17.60
C SER A 305 5.82 -5.66 16.34
N PHE A 306 5.23 -5.76 15.13
CA PHE A 306 5.85 -5.30 13.88
C PHE A 306 6.26 -3.82 13.91
N TYR A 307 5.47 -2.96 14.55
CA TYR A 307 5.80 -1.55 14.71
C TYR A 307 7.02 -1.33 15.62
N GLU A 308 7.08 -2.06 16.74
CA GLU A 308 8.12 -1.96 17.77
C GLU A 308 9.41 -2.68 17.35
N SER A 309 9.29 -3.95 16.99
CA SER A 309 10.34 -4.84 16.49
C SER A 309 9.87 -5.46 15.18
N ILE A 310 10.60 -5.20 14.10
CA ILE A 310 10.20 -5.59 12.74
C ILE A 310 10.23 -7.12 12.52
N PHE A 311 10.57 -7.88 13.56
CA PHE A 311 10.53 -9.33 13.66
C PHE A 311 9.95 -9.77 15.01
N LEU A 312 9.55 -11.04 15.11
CA LEU A 312 9.06 -11.67 16.34
C LEU A 312 10.10 -12.64 16.89
N ASP A 313 10.28 -12.66 18.21
CA ASP A 313 11.04 -13.71 18.88
C ASP A 313 10.22 -15.00 18.99
N ILE A 314 10.91 -16.12 19.19
CA ILE A 314 10.29 -17.46 19.18
C ILE A 314 9.22 -17.64 20.26
N ILE A 315 9.40 -17.03 21.43
CA ILE A 315 8.45 -17.14 22.55
C ILE A 315 7.15 -16.40 22.19
N THR A 316 7.28 -15.19 21.64
CA THR A 316 6.14 -14.40 21.15
C THR A 316 5.39 -15.12 20.03
N VAL A 317 6.11 -15.77 19.11
CA VAL A 317 5.52 -16.56 18.02
C VAL A 317 4.69 -17.72 18.57
N GLU A 318 5.27 -18.49 19.50
CA GLU A 318 4.57 -19.61 20.14
C GLU A 318 3.34 -19.15 20.91
N ASP A 319 3.42 -18.04 21.68
CA ASP A 319 2.27 -17.44 22.37
C ASP A 319 1.16 -17.10 21.37
N TYR A 320 1.48 -16.36 20.31
CA TYR A 320 0.49 -15.90 19.33
C TYR A 320 -0.13 -17.05 18.53
N LEU A 321 0.66 -18.05 18.12
CA LEU A 321 0.14 -19.23 17.42
C LEU A 321 -0.73 -20.09 18.34
N ASN A 322 -0.32 -20.28 19.60
CA ASN A 322 -1.13 -20.99 20.59
C ASN A 322 -2.46 -20.28 20.85
N MET A 323 -2.47 -18.95 20.88
CA MET A 323 -3.71 -18.18 20.98
C MET A 323 -4.65 -18.45 19.79
N LEU A 324 -4.13 -18.58 18.57
CA LEU A 324 -4.94 -18.84 17.37
C LEU A 324 -5.47 -20.28 17.28
N GLU A 325 -4.71 -21.28 17.70
CA GLU A 325 -5.08 -22.69 17.52
C GLU A 325 -5.93 -23.25 18.67
N ASN A 326 -5.66 -22.86 19.92
CA ASN A 326 -6.34 -23.45 21.08
C ASN A 326 -7.80 -23.02 21.25
N TYR A 327 -8.26 -22.04 20.49
CA TYR A 327 -9.63 -21.57 20.61
C TYR A 327 -10.66 -22.60 20.12
N SER A 328 -10.33 -23.38 19.08
CA SER A 328 -11.22 -24.37 18.47
C SER A 328 -11.61 -25.51 19.44
N SER A 329 -10.74 -25.85 20.40
CA SER A 329 -10.93 -27.00 21.29
C SER A 329 -11.64 -26.69 22.61
N HIS A 330 -11.74 -25.42 23.03
CA HIS A 330 -12.12 -25.06 24.40
C HIS A 330 -13.49 -24.39 24.58
N LEU A 331 -14.27 -24.22 23.50
CA LEU A 331 -15.63 -23.67 23.55
C LEU A 331 -16.64 -24.46 24.42
N SER A 332 -16.26 -25.62 24.97
CA SER A 332 -17.17 -26.41 25.80
C SER A 332 -17.26 -25.98 27.26
N ASN A 333 -16.31 -25.25 27.86
CA ASN A 333 -16.36 -24.94 29.32
C ASN A 333 -15.48 -23.74 29.75
N ILE A 334 -15.72 -22.51 29.28
CA ILE A 334 -14.97 -21.34 29.78
C ILE A 334 -15.72 -20.68 30.96
N PRO A 335 -15.17 -20.67 32.18
CA PRO A 335 -15.74 -19.91 33.30
C PRO A 335 -15.61 -18.41 33.02
N SER A 336 -16.71 -17.70 33.22
CA SER A 336 -16.83 -16.24 33.09
C SER A 336 -15.74 -15.52 33.91
N TYR A 337 -14.68 -15.03 33.26
CA TYR A 337 -13.71 -14.14 33.89
C TYR A 337 -14.21 -12.70 33.81
N GLN A 338 -14.41 -12.07 34.97
CA GLN A 338 -14.70 -10.65 35.04
C GLN A 338 -13.52 -9.84 34.49
N ASN A 339 -13.81 -8.93 33.57
CA ASN A 339 -12.84 -8.05 32.93
C ASN A 339 -12.29 -7.05 33.96
N ILE A 340 -11.14 -7.37 34.58
CA ILE A 340 -10.44 -6.48 35.51
C ILE A 340 -9.59 -5.50 34.67
N TYR A 341 -10.24 -4.60 33.95
CA TYR A 341 -9.58 -3.37 33.49
C TYR A 341 -9.77 -2.31 34.57
N GLY A 342 -8.84 -2.29 35.54
CA GLY A 342 -8.76 -1.24 36.55
C GLY A 342 -8.46 0.10 35.89
N ASN A 343 -9.35 1.07 36.11
CA ASN A 343 -9.15 2.47 35.75
C ASN A 343 -7.96 3.04 36.55
N MET A 344 -6.74 2.93 36.03
CA MET A 344 -5.60 3.68 36.58
C MET A 344 -5.62 5.10 36.01
N PRO A 345 -5.71 6.15 36.84
CA PRO A 345 -5.58 7.53 36.39
C PRO A 345 -4.10 7.81 36.07
N GLY A 346 -3.77 7.83 34.79
CA GLY A 346 -2.45 8.17 34.28
C GLY A 346 -2.26 9.67 34.07
N PRO A 347 -1.03 10.19 34.25
CA PRO A 347 -0.71 11.61 34.14
C PRO A 347 -0.99 12.17 32.73
N SER A 348 -1.53 13.40 32.70
CA SER A 348 -2.13 14.09 31.56
C SER A 348 -1.12 14.64 30.54
N SER A 349 -0.13 13.85 30.12
CA SER A 349 0.63 14.20 28.92
C SER A 349 -0.25 13.92 27.70
N HIS A 350 -0.48 14.91 26.85
CA HIS A 350 -1.40 14.85 25.70
C HIS A 350 -0.93 13.90 24.56
N ALA A 351 -0.03 12.96 24.85
CA ALA A 351 0.35 11.92 23.92
C ALA A 351 -0.87 11.07 23.58
N GLN A 352 -1.25 11.07 22.31
CA GLN A 352 -2.45 10.40 21.83
C GLN A 352 -2.13 8.92 21.60
N THR A 353 -2.48 8.08 22.57
CA THR A 353 -2.33 6.62 22.44
C THR A 353 -3.34 6.07 21.44
N ILE A 354 -2.87 5.31 20.45
CA ILE A 354 -3.75 4.53 19.57
C ILE A 354 -3.89 3.13 20.16
N HIS A 355 -5.11 2.79 20.53
CA HIS A 355 -5.43 1.44 20.99
C HIS A 355 -5.76 0.57 19.77
N LEU A 356 -4.76 -0.08 19.18
CA LEU A 356 -4.98 -0.98 18.03
C LEU A 356 -6.02 -2.06 18.33
N GLY A 357 -6.07 -2.56 19.58
CA GLY A 357 -7.07 -3.53 20.02
C GLY A 357 -8.53 -3.00 20.01
N ARG A 358 -8.73 -1.68 19.87
CA ARG A 358 -10.07 -1.07 19.72
C ARG A 358 -10.46 -0.84 18.26
N LEU A 359 -9.54 -0.95 17.31
CA LEU A 359 -9.86 -0.81 15.90
C LEU A 359 -10.56 -2.07 15.38
N SER A 360 -11.32 -1.92 14.30
CA SER A 360 -11.80 -3.04 13.50
C SER A 360 -10.62 -3.71 12.78
N ILE A 361 -10.81 -4.94 12.28
CA ILE A 361 -9.80 -5.61 11.46
C ILE A 361 -9.37 -4.78 10.25
N PRO A 362 -10.28 -4.19 9.44
CA PRO A 362 -9.88 -3.26 8.37
C PRO A 362 -8.97 -2.14 8.87
N GLY A 363 -9.25 -1.57 10.05
CA GLY A 363 -8.42 -0.55 10.67
C GLY A 363 -7.02 -1.05 11.01
N ILE A 364 -6.91 -2.23 11.62
CA ILE A 364 -5.60 -2.83 11.95
C ILE A 364 -4.80 -3.14 10.67
N LEU A 365 -5.43 -3.72 9.65
CA LEU A 365 -4.80 -3.98 8.35
C LEU A 365 -4.31 -2.70 7.69
N ARG A 366 -5.09 -1.62 7.78
CA ARG A 366 -4.71 -0.32 7.23
C ARG A 366 -3.51 0.30 7.92
N TRP A 367 -3.39 0.13 9.24
CA TRP A 367 -2.18 0.50 9.97
C TRP A 367 -0.97 -0.34 9.56
N PHE A 368 -1.14 -1.66 9.43
CA PHE A 368 -0.07 -2.53 8.96
C PHE A 368 0.46 -2.13 7.59
N MET A 369 -0.42 -1.91 6.60
CA MET A 369 -0.05 -1.43 5.27
C MET A 369 0.77 -0.13 5.35
N LEU A 370 0.27 0.86 6.10
CA LEU A 370 0.92 2.16 6.20
C LEU A 370 2.29 2.07 6.88
N MET A 371 2.43 1.24 7.92
CA MET A 371 3.72 0.99 8.58
C MET A 371 4.70 0.30 7.64
N PHE A 372 4.23 -0.70 6.88
CA PHE A 372 5.05 -1.41 5.90
C PHE A 372 5.59 -0.46 4.83
N GLU A 373 4.72 0.38 4.26
CA GLU A 373 5.09 1.34 3.23
C GLU A 373 6.06 2.40 3.74
N LEU A 374 5.85 2.89 4.96
CA LEU A 374 6.77 3.82 5.59
C LEU A 374 8.14 3.17 5.81
N LYS A 375 8.20 1.93 6.32
CA LYS A 375 9.46 1.28 6.68
C LYS A 375 10.26 0.78 5.47
N PHE A 376 9.57 0.23 4.47
CA PHE A 376 10.24 -0.52 3.39
C PHE A 376 10.18 0.15 2.02
N LEU A 377 9.17 1.00 1.75
CA LEU A 377 9.07 1.64 0.44
C LEU A 377 9.67 3.05 0.43
N PHE A 378 9.28 3.89 1.38
CA PHE A 378 9.55 5.33 1.29
C PHE A 378 10.46 5.89 2.38
N GLY A 379 10.53 5.25 3.55
CA GLY A 379 11.39 5.66 4.65
C GLY A 379 12.59 4.72 4.83
N ASP A 380 12.85 4.39 6.07
CA ASP A 380 13.84 3.42 6.49
C ASP A 380 13.25 2.44 7.51
N ILE A 381 13.98 1.36 7.78
CA ILE A 381 13.57 0.32 8.73
C ILE A 381 13.23 0.90 10.12
N ASN A 382 13.94 1.95 10.53
CA ASN A 382 13.76 2.61 11.84
C ASN A 382 12.65 3.68 11.81
N SER A 383 12.01 3.91 10.66
CA SER A 383 11.00 4.92 10.52
C SER A 383 9.79 4.54 11.35
N GLN A 384 9.39 5.49 12.18
CA GLN A 384 8.29 5.36 13.12
C GLN A 384 7.47 6.64 13.05
N PHE A 385 6.16 6.50 13.25
CA PHE A 385 5.32 7.65 13.47
C PHE A 385 5.67 8.26 14.83
N THR A 386 6.22 9.46 14.82
CA THR A 386 6.39 10.24 16.04
C THR A 386 5.04 10.39 16.74
N GLU A 387 5.07 10.32 18.08
CA GLU A 387 3.91 10.50 18.97
C GLU A 387 2.87 9.38 18.95
N LEU A 388 3.13 8.26 18.27
CA LEU A 388 2.29 7.07 18.40
C LEU A 388 2.82 6.15 19.49
N TYR A 389 1.99 5.99 20.52
CA TYR A 389 2.11 4.88 21.45
C TYR A 389 0.99 3.92 21.13
N PHE A 390 1.35 2.69 20.78
CA PHE A 390 0.40 1.62 20.73
C PHE A 390 0.30 0.99 22.13
N LYS A 391 -0.93 0.82 22.61
CA LYS A 391 -1.23 0.14 23.87
C LYS A 391 -2.35 -0.85 23.69
#